data_AF-A0AAJ0HX31-F1
#
_entry.id   AF-A0AAJ0HX31-F1
#
_cell.length_a   1.000
_cell.length_b   1.000
_cell.length_c   1.000
_cell.angle_alpha   90.00
_cell.angle_beta   90.00
_cell.angle_gamma   90.00
#
_symmetry.space_group_name_H-M   'P 1'
#
loop_
_entity.id
_entity.type
_entity.pdbx_description
1 polymer ?
#
loop_
_entity_poly.entity_id
_entity_poly.type
_entity_poly.pdbx_seq_one_letter_code
_entity_poly.pdbx_strand_id
1 'polypeptide(L)'
;SPVLGPPLYIPGSISGLSMGVKDIYDILHGGEIPEFSPVRGTFINVRDMADLVLRAIEKGQDHHMRYTLVGGSSSVSPQGISKILRARYPERKGIIQLRHPGESVAASIASKFDASEAQGLLGRDWIGFEKSVVDSVEMFL
;
A
#
# COMPACT_ATOMS: atom_id res chain seq x y z
N SER A 1 7.33 -7.17 -2.64
CA SER A 1 6.70 -5.84 -2.57
C SER A 1 6.50 -5.43 -1.12
N PRO A 2 6.57 -4.14 -0.78
CA PRO A 2 6.16 -3.66 0.54
C PRO A 2 4.67 -3.97 0.76
N VAL A 3 4.32 -4.27 2.01
CA VAL A 3 2.92 -4.57 2.40
C VAL A 3 2.29 -3.30 2.96
N LEU A 4 1.11 -2.95 2.46
CA LEU A 4 0.35 -1.77 2.86
C LEU A 4 -1.12 -2.12 3.08
N GLY A 5 -1.82 -1.39 3.94
CA GLY A 5 -3.25 -1.53 4.12
C GLY A 5 -3.65 -1.35 5.58
N PRO A 6 -4.97 -1.34 5.85
CA PRO A 6 -5.46 -1.10 7.20
C PRO A 6 -4.91 -2.15 8.16
N PRO A 7 -4.33 -1.74 9.30
CA PRO A 7 -4.00 -2.69 10.35
C PRO A 7 -5.29 -3.29 10.92
N LEU A 8 -5.26 -4.57 11.31
CA LEU A 8 -6.41 -5.21 11.96
C LEU A 8 -6.70 -4.60 13.34
N TYR A 9 -5.65 -4.16 14.04
CA TYR A 9 -5.73 -3.45 15.31
C TYR A 9 -4.72 -2.31 15.32
N ILE A 10 -5.07 -1.20 15.96
CA ILE A 10 -4.13 -0.10 16.17
C ILE A 10 -3.21 -0.50 17.34
N PRO A 11 -1.88 -0.49 17.16
CA PRO A 11 -0.96 -0.73 18.27
C PRO A 11 -1.14 0.35 19.34
N GLY A 12 -0.83 0.01 20.60
CA GLY A 12 -0.98 0.93 21.74
C GLY A 12 -0.18 2.24 21.63
N SER A 13 0.74 2.33 20.67
CA SER A 13 1.47 3.55 20.31
C SER A 13 1.60 3.68 18.78
N ILE A 14 1.62 4.91 18.28
CA ILE A 14 1.86 5.24 16.86
C ILE A 14 3.21 4.71 16.38
N SER A 15 4.21 4.62 17.26
CA SER A 15 5.52 4.03 16.95
C SER A 15 5.46 2.54 16.61
N GLY A 16 4.38 1.84 16.96
CA GLY A 16 4.15 0.44 16.60
C GLY A 16 3.54 0.24 15.20
N LEU A 17 3.19 1.30 14.48
CA LEU A 17 2.67 1.18 13.12
C LEU A 17 3.76 0.68 12.16
N SER A 18 3.36 -0.16 11.20
CA SER A 18 4.26 -0.54 10.11
C SER A 18 4.64 0.70 9.30
N MET A 19 5.85 0.71 8.72
CA MET A 19 6.39 1.90 8.03
C MET A 19 5.43 2.49 6.99
N GLY A 20 4.81 1.67 6.14
CA GLY A 20 3.86 2.15 5.14
C GLY A 20 2.57 2.73 5.73
N VAL A 21 2.06 2.17 6.83
CA VAL A 21 0.88 2.71 7.53
C VAL A 21 1.24 3.97 8.31
N LYS A 22 2.45 4.03 8.88
CA LYS A 22 2.99 5.21 9.54
C LYS A 22 3.12 6.38 8.57
N ASP A 23 3.62 6.14 7.34
CA ASP A 23 3.68 7.18 6.30
C ASP A 23 2.29 7.76 6.02
N ILE A 24 1.24 6.93 5.93
CA ILE A 24 -0.15 7.39 5.77
C ILE A 24 -0.58 8.24 6.96
N TYR A 25 -0.35 7.75 8.19
CA TYR A 25 -0.72 8.47 9.41
C TYR A 25 -0.02 9.83 9.50
N ASP A 26 1.30 9.88 9.32
CA ASP A 26 2.07 11.11 9.44
C ASP A 26 1.61 12.15 8.41
N ILE A 27 1.46 11.74 7.14
CA ILE A 27 1.01 12.63 6.06
C ILE A 27 -0.42 13.15 6.33
N LEU A 28 -1.33 12.28 6.79
CA LEU A 28 -2.71 12.65 7.14
C LEU A 28 -2.77 13.73 8.24
N HIS A 29 -1.80 13.72 9.15
CA HIS A 29 -1.68 14.65 10.28
C HIS A 29 -0.74 15.84 10.02
N GLY A 30 -0.32 16.05 8.77
CA GLY A 30 0.48 17.20 8.37
C GLY A 30 1.99 17.06 8.57
N GLY A 31 2.44 15.85 8.91
CA GLY A 31 3.85 15.49 8.88
C GLY A 31 4.46 15.66 7.49
N GLU A 32 5.79 15.70 7.46
CA GLU A 32 6.53 15.80 6.21
C GLU A 32 6.30 14.57 5.34
N ILE A 33 6.21 14.77 4.03
CA ILE A 33 6.21 13.64 3.09
C ILE A 33 7.63 13.05 3.11
N PRO A 34 7.81 11.77 3.49
CA PRO A 34 9.14 11.19 3.63
C PRO A 34 9.87 11.14 2.29
N GLU A 35 11.17 11.44 2.30
CA GLU A 35 12.02 11.34 1.11
C GLU A 35 12.21 9.89 0.67
N PHE A 36 12.39 9.00 1.65
CA PHE A 36 12.50 7.56 1.45
C PHE A 36 11.30 6.83 2.07
N SER A 37 10.70 5.94 1.29
CA SER A 37 9.70 4.98 1.77
C SER A 37 9.87 3.68 0.98
N PRO A 38 9.70 2.51 1.62
CA PRO A 38 9.67 1.24 0.92
C PRO A 38 8.46 1.15 -0.02
N VAL A 39 7.39 1.92 0.22
CA VAL A 39 6.19 2.02 -0.63
C VAL A 39 6.47 2.94 -1.83
N ARG A 40 7.27 2.42 -2.78
CA ARG A 40 7.67 3.14 -3.99
C ARG A 40 7.67 2.20 -5.20
N GLY A 41 6.88 2.53 -6.21
CA GLY A 41 6.77 1.81 -7.49
C GLY A 41 6.08 0.43 -7.44
N THR A 42 6.04 -0.23 -6.28
CA THR A 42 5.31 -1.50 -6.06
C THR A 42 4.74 -1.54 -4.65
N PHE A 43 3.67 -2.31 -4.45
CA PHE A 43 3.16 -2.68 -3.13
C PHE A 43 2.24 -3.90 -3.24
N ILE A 44 1.84 -4.47 -2.11
CA ILE A 44 0.71 -5.41 -2.04
C ILE A 44 -0.20 -5.04 -0.87
N ASN A 45 -1.52 -5.19 -1.05
CA ASN A 45 -2.44 -4.97 0.06
C ASN A 45 -2.30 -6.11 1.09
N VAL A 46 -2.27 -5.78 2.38
CA VAL A 46 -2.17 -6.77 3.47
C VAL A 46 -3.29 -7.82 3.44
N ARG A 47 -4.49 -7.44 3.00
CA ARG A 47 -5.65 -8.35 2.87
C ARG A 47 -5.51 -9.30 1.69
N ASP A 48 -4.92 -8.85 0.58
CA ASP A 48 -4.60 -9.74 -0.54
C ASP A 48 -3.53 -10.75 -0.15
N MET A 49 -2.50 -10.30 0.57
CA MET A 49 -1.46 -11.19 1.09
C MET A 49 -2.07 -12.25 2.04
N ALA A 50 -2.92 -11.83 2.97
CA ALA A 50 -3.55 -12.74 3.93
C ALA A 50 -4.50 -13.74 3.25
N ASP A 51 -5.35 -13.29 2.33
CA ASP A 51 -6.25 -14.14 1.54
C ASP A 51 -5.46 -15.16 0.71
N LEU A 52 -4.34 -14.73 0.10
CA LEU A 52 -3.49 -15.62 -0.67
C LEU A 52 -2.76 -16.65 0.20
N VAL A 53 -2.30 -16.27 1.40
CA VAL A 53 -1.71 -17.22 2.37
C VAL A 53 -2.75 -18.27 2.77
N LEU A 54 -3.99 -17.85 3.06
CA LEU A 54 -5.07 -18.79 3.41
C LEU A 54 -5.36 -19.75 2.25
N ARG A 55 -5.52 -19.23 1.03
CA ARG A 55 -5.77 -20.05 -0.16
C ARG A 55 -4.63 -20.97 -0.52
N ALA A 56 -3.38 -20.56 -0.29
CA ALA A 56 -2.22 -21.41 -0.51
C ALA A 56 -2.23 -22.60 0.46
N ILE A 57 -2.70 -22.42 1.69
CA ILE A 57 -2.88 -23.51 2.66
C ILE A 57 -4.06 -24.42 2.26
N GLU A 58 -5.19 -23.85 1.88
CA GLU A 58 -6.43 -24.61 1.60
C GLU A 58 -6.43 -25.33 0.24
N LYS A 59 -5.83 -24.71 -0.78
CA LYS A 59 -5.96 -25.09 -2.18
C LYS A 59 -4.62 -25.23 -2.89
N GLY A 60 -3.51 -24.94 -2.22
CA GLY A 60 -2.18 -25.10 -2.79
C GLY A 60 -1.96 -26.55 -3.19
N GLN A 61 -1.89 -26.80 -4.49
CA GLN A 61 -1.78 -28.16 -5.02
C GLN A 61 -0.35 -28.72 -4.91
N ASP A 62 0.63 -27.85 -4.67
CA ASP A 62 2.04 -28.19 -4.53
C ASP A 62 2.65 -27.52 -3.28
N HIS A 63 3.12 -28.34 -2.34
CA HIS A 63 3.78 -27.90 -1.09
C HIS A 63 5.15 -27.21 -1.29
N HIS A 64 5.53 -26.90 -2.53
CA HIS A 64 6.83 -26.35 -2.90
C HIS A 64 6.78 -25.09 -3.76
N MET A 65 5.58 -24.52 -3.97
CA MET A 65 5.42 -23.32 -4.78
C MET A 65 5.80 -22.04 -4.03
N ARG A 66 6.37 -21.08 -4.76
CA ARG A 66 6.66 -19.72 -4.28
C ARG A 66 5.79 -18.73 -5.06
N TYR A 67 4.79 -18.16 -4.40
CA TYR A 67 3.95 -17.14 -5.03
C TYR A 67 4.64 -15.77 -5.02
N THR A 68 4.77 -15.16 -6.19
CA THR A 68 5.25 -13.78 -6.33
C THR A 68 4.11 -12.80 -6.07
N LEU A 69 4.23 -11.99 -5.01
CA LEU A 69 3.23 -10.96 -4.69
C LEU A 69 3.76 -9.57 -5.07
N VAL A 70 3.28 -9.07 -6.20
CA VAL A 70 3.64 -7.74 -6.70
C VAL A 70 2.47 -7.09 -7.42
N GLY A 71 1.91 -6.10 -6.74
CA GLY A 71 1.03 -5.11 -7.33
C GLY A 71 1.75 -3.77 -7.43
N GLY A 72 1.02 -2.80 -7.97
CA GLY A 72 1.44 -1.41 -7.97
C GLY A 72 1.48 -0.79 -9.36
N SER A 73 1.74 0.50 -9.33
CA SER A 73 1.73 1.39 -10.48
C SER A 73 2.75 2.49 -10.22
N SER A 74 2.96 3.34 -11.23
CA SER A 74 3.82 4.51 -11.10
C SER A 74 3.34 5.48 -10.01
N SER A 75 2.05 5.46 -9.63
CA SER A 75 1.52 6.33 -8.57
C SER A 75 1.87 5.88 -7.15
N VAL A 76 2.42 4.67 -6.95
CA VAL A 76 2.81 4.15 -5.63
C VAL A 76 4.04 4.92 -5.13
N SER A 77 3.82 5.87 -4.23
CA SER A 77 4.86 6.73 -3.65
C SER A 77 4.31 7.52 -2.45
N PRO A 78 5.16 8.09 -1.58
CA PRO A 78 4.72 9.02 -0.53
C PRO A 78 3.94 10.23 -1.08
N GLN A 79 4.38 10.80 -2.20
CA GLN A 79 3.65 11.87 -2.90
C GLN A 79 2.32 11.38 -3.44
N GLY A 80 2.25 10.12 -3.88
CA GLY A 80 1.01 9.45 -4.25
C GLY A 80 0.02 9.37 -3.08
N ILE A 81 0.50 8.98 -1.89
CA ILE A 81 -0.30 8.98 -0.65
C ILE A 81 -0.85 10.38 -0.40
N SER A 82 0.02 11.41 -0.35
CA SER A 82 -0.41 12.81 -0.17
C SER A 82 -1.47 13.25 -1.19
N LYS A 83 -1.29 12.93 -2.48
CA LYS A 83 -2.26 13.26 -3.53
C LYS A 83 -3.61 12.58 -3.31
N ILE A 84 -3.60 11.28 -2.99
CA ILE A 84 -4.81 10.51 -2.67
C ILE A 84 -5.53 11.12 -1.46
N LEU A 85 -4.81 11.40 -0.38
CA LEU A 85 -5.38 11.94 0.84
C LEU A 85 -5.97 13.34 0.62
N ARG A 86 -5.27 14.22 -0.09
CA ARG A 86 -5.78 15.57 -0.43
C ARG A 86 -7.01 15.52 -1.33
N ALA A 87 -7.11 14.53 -2.21
CA ALA A 87 -8.29 14.34 -3.06
C ALA A 87 -9.48 13.79 -2.25
N ARG A 88 -9.24 12.84 -1.35
CA ARG A 88 -10.29 12.15 -0.57
C ARG A 88 -10.79 12.94 0.64
N TYR A 89 -9.92 13.76 1.24
CA TYR A 89 -10.15 14.56 2.45
C TYR A 89 -9.89 16.05 2.15
N PRO A 90 -10.74 16.70 1.34
CA PRO A 90 -10.53 18.08 0.90
C PRO A 90 -10.43 19.09 2.05
N GLU A 91 -11.10 18.82 3.17
CA GLU A 91 -11.06 19.61 4.40
C GLU A 91 -9.67 19.62 5.05
N ARG A 92 -8.84 18.60 4.78
CA ARG A 92 -7.47 18.50 5.30
C ARG A 92 -6.41 19.05 4.35
N LYS A 93 -6.78 19.67 3.21
CA LYS A 93 -5.82 20.26 2.26
C LYS A 93 -4.94 21.37 2.85
N GLY A 94 -5.36 22.03 3.91
CA GLY A 94 -4.52 23.01 4.62
C GLY A 94 -3.45 22.37 5.52
N ILE A 95 -3.60 21.09 5.84
CA ILE A 95 -2.75 20.33 6.78
C ILE A 95 -1.83 19.39 6.00
N ILE A 96 -2.37 18.62 5.06
CA ILE A 96 -1.63 17.62 4.29
C ILE A 96 -0.73 18.34 3.29
N GLN A 97 0.58 18.17 3.43
CA GLN A 97 1.56 18.79 2.52
C GLN A 97 1.45 18.22 1.10
N LEU A 98 1.95 18.96 0.10
CA LEU A 98 2.10 18.50 -1.28
C LEU A 98 3.47 18.99 -1.79
N ARG A 99 4.38 18.07 -2.15
CA ARG A 99 5.66 18.47 -2.77
C ARG A 99 5.42 19.06 -4.18
N HIS A 100 6.33 19.93 -4.61
CA HIS A 100 6.26 20.61 -5.91
C HIS A 100 6.20 19.61 -7.09
N PRO A 101 5.46 19.94 -8.18
CA PRO A 101 5.41 19.10 -9.37
C PRO A 101 6.80 18.99 -10.01
N GLY A 102 7.38 17.79 -10.06
CA GLY A 102 8.71 17.56 -10.66
C GLY A 102 9.49 16.40 -10.05
N GLU A 103 9.08 15.90 -8.88
CA GLU A 103 9.67 14.70 -8.30
C GLU A 103 9.42 13.47 -9.18
N SER A 104 10.50 12.74 -9.48
CA SER A 104 10.47 11.59 -10.36
C SER A 104 9.47 10.55 -9.83
N VAL A 105 8.42 10.36 -10.61
CA VAL A 105 7.51 9.23 -10.45
C VAL A 105 8.38 7.99 -10.67
N ALA A 106 8.61 7.21 -9.62
CA ALA A 106 9.35 5.96 -9.78
C ALA A 106 8.63 5.13 -10.84
N ALA A 107 9.35 4.70 -11.88
CA ALA A 107 8.77 3.77 -12.84
C ALA A 107 8.29 2.54 -12.08
N SER A 108 7.04 2.14 -12.31
CA SER A 108 6.57 0.87 -11.74
C SER A 108 7.49 -0.23 -12.25
N ILE A 109 8.04 -1.00 -11.33
CA ILE A 109 8.76 -2.23 -11.69
C ILE A 109 7.85 -3.45 -11.61
N ALA A 110 6.57 -3.28 -11.28
CA ALA A 110 5.62 -4.39 -11.14
C ALA A 110 5.52 -5.21 -12.43
N SER A 111 5.55 -4.56 -13.59
CA SER A 111 5.52 -5.22 -14.91
C SER A 111 6.75 -6.07 -15.23
N LYS A 112 7.83 -5.97 -14.43
CA LYS A 112 9.04 -6.80 -14.60
C LYS A 112 8.92 -8.17 -13.93
N PHE A 113 7.83 -8.42 -13.20
CA PHE A 113 7.61 -9.64 -12.45
C PHE A 113 6.34 -10.33 -12.94
N ASP A 114 6.37 -11.65 -12.97
CA ASP A 114 5.18 -12.46 -13.21
C ASP A 114 4.54 -12.84 -11.87
N ALA A 115 3.29 -12.41 -11.70
CA ALA A 115 2.44 -12.73 -10.55
C ALA A 115 1.15 -13.44 -10.96
N SER A 116 1.08 -13.94 -12.20
CA SER A 116 -0.13 -14.55 -12.77
C SER A 116 -0.61 -15.76 -11.98
N GLU A 117 0.30 -16.61 -11.49
CA GLU A 117 -0.07 -17.74 -10.63
C GLU A 117 -0.70 -17.29 -9.30
N ALA A 118 -0.13 -16.26 -8.68
CA ALA A 118 -0.66 -15.70 -7.44
C ALA A 118 -2.04 -15.05 -7.67
N GLN A 119 -2.21 -14.31 -8.77
CA GLN A 119 -3.50 -13.74 -9.16
C GLN A 119 -4.53 -14.83 -9.48
N GLY A 120 -4.12 -15.90 -10.16
CA GLY A 120 -4.95 -17.05 -10.46
C GLY A 120 -5.47 -17.73 -9.19
N LEU A 121 -4.58 -17.94 -8.21
CA LEU A 121 -4.98 -18.49 -6.90
C LEU A 121 -5.92 -17.56 -6.14
N LEU A 122 -5.67 -16.25 -6.17
CA LEU A 122 -6.55 -15.24 -5.56
C LEU A 122 -7.94 -15.20 -6.24
N GLY A 123 -7.99 -15.44 -7.55
CA GLY A 123 -9.23 -15.46 -8.33
C GLY A 123 -9.89 -14.10 -8.53
N ARG A 124 -9.15 -13.01 -8.32
CA ARG A 124 -9.59 -11.61 -8.54
C ARG A 124 -8.37 -10.70 -8.69
N ASP A 125 -8.61 -9.46 -9.09
CA ASP A 125 -7.57 -8.43 -9.12
C ASP A 125 -7.09 -8.03 -7.72
N TRP A 126 -5.86 -7.51 -7.67
CA TRP A 126 -5.27 -6.91 -6.48
C TRP A 126 -6.08 -5.68 -6.03
N ILE A 127 -6.18 -5.48 -4.71
CA ILE A 127 -6.70 -4.24 -4.15
C ILE A 127 -5.74 -3.09 -4.51
N GLY A 128 -6.30 -2.08 -5.18
CA GLY A 128 -5.54 -0.92 -5.66
C GLY A 128 -4.92 -0.06 -4.56
N PHE A 129 -3.94 0.77 -4.95
CA PHE A 129 -3.17 1.61 -4.04
C PHE A 129 -4.04 2.63 -3.31
N GLU A 130 -4.91 3.33 -4.05
CA GLU A 130 -5.85 4.31 -3.49
C GLU A 130 -6.74 3.68 -2.42
N LYS A 131 -7.40 2.56 -2.74
CA LYS A 131 -8.23 1.85 -1.77
C LYS A 131 -7.43 1.42 -0.54
N SER A 132 -6.20 0.94 -0.73
CA SER A 132 -5.34 0.55 0.39
C SER A 132 -5.01 1.73 1.31
N VAL A 133 -4.74 2.90 0.73
CA VAL A 133 -4.47 4.13 1.50
C VAL A 133 -5.72 4.60 2.23
N VAL A 134 -6.85 4.74 1.53
CA VAL A 134 -8.10 5.25 2.10
C VAL A 134 -8.61 4.34 3.21
N ASP A 135 -8.66 3.02 2.99
CA ASP A 135 -9.12 2.08 4.02
C ASP A 135 -8.19 2.12 5.26
N SER A 136 -6.90 2.42 5.09
CA SER A 136 -5.98 2.56 6.23
C SER A 136 -6.27 3.80 7.08
N VAL A 137 -6.74 4.89 6.45
CA VAL A 137 -7.11 6.13 7.14
C VAL A 137 -8.33 5.95 8.02
N GLU A 138 -9.28 5.12 7.63
CA GLU A 138 -10.49 4.85 8.42
C GLU A 138 -10.19 4.31 9.82
N MET A 139 -8.98 3.79 10.05
CA MET A 139 -8.53 3.37 11.39
C MET A 139 -8.09 4.54 12.29
N PHE A 140 -7.89 5.75 11.75
CA PHE A 140 -7.39 6.91 12.49
C PHE A 140 -8.38 8.06 12.62
N LEU A 141 -9.59 7.89 12.06
CA LEU A 141 -10.70 8.83 12.17
C LEU A 141 -11.67 8.38 13.26
#